data_AF-A0A455U4C5-F1
#
_entry.id   AF-A0A455U4C5-F1
#
_cell.length_a   1.000
_cell.length_b   1.000
_cell.length_c   1.000
_cell.angle_alpha   90.00
_cell.angle_beta   90.00
_cell.angle_gamma   90.00
#
_symmetry.space_group_name_H-M   'P 1'
#
loop_
_entity.id
_entity.type
_entity.pdbx_description
1 polymer ?
#
loop_
_entity_poly.entity_id
_entity_poly.type
_entity_poly.pdbx_seq_one_letter_code
_entity_poly.pdbx_strand_id
1 'polypeptide(L)'
;MAATLLALLLKGLTHLTRRRPLIHWALADMQLQLPRLSLAMKALLIALATNLGVGSMVGGFRLTFLDWLDQRLVASLYLNAPTEQYADIDAWLADRPEVFERLLTRRSDATLQTATTQEGSRSLGTPIELYGITPGESLTPHWPLLATQQDRSSAWAAFSDGAIFINEQLATAEHLSPVIA
;
A
#
# COMPACT_ATOMS: atom_id res chain seq x y z
N MET A 1 -10.75 -13.33 -32.63
CA MET A 1 -12.21 -13.18 -32.74
C MET A 1 -12.64 -11.88 -33.43
N ALA A 2 -12.10 -10.70 -33.07
CA ALA A 2 -12.46 -9.44 -33.73
C ALA A 2 -12.11 -9.37 -35.23
N ALA A 3 -10.93 -9.89 -35.61
CA ALA A 3 -10.49 -9.91 -37.02
C ALA A 3 -11.37 -10.80 -37.92
N THR A 4 -11.87 -11.93 -37.40
CA THR A 4 -12.72 -12.87 -38.14
C THR A 4 -14.15 -12.33 -38.30
N LEU A 5 -14.68 -11.64 -37.27
CA LEU A 5 -15.97 -10.93 -37.34
C LEU A 5 -15.93 -9.79 -38.35
N LEU A 6 -14.88 -8.97 -38.32
CA LEU A 6 -14.69 -7.87 -39.28
C LEU A 6 -14.60 -8.40 -40.72
N ALA A 7 -13.86 -9.49 -40.94
CA ALA A 7 -13.75 -10.13 -42.25
C ALA A 7 -15.09 -10.69 -42.76
N LEU A 8 -15.90 -11.31 -41.90
CA LEU A 8 -17.24 -11.80 -42.23
C LEU A 8 -18.18 -10.64 -42.59
N LEU A 9 -18.14 -9.55 -41.82
CA LEU A 9 -18.96 -8.36 -42.04
C LEU A 9 -18.59 -7.65 -43.34
N LEU A 10 -17.29 -7.53 -43.64
CA LEU A 10 -16.77 -7.01 -44.91
C LEU A 10 -17.16 -7.87 -46.11
N LYS A 11 -17.13 -9.21 -45.98
CA LYS A 11 -17.61 -10.13 -47.02
C LYS A 11 -19.12 -10.04 -47.25
N GLY A 12 -19.91 -9.89 -46.18
CA GLY A 12 -21.35 -9.66 -46.29
C GLY A 12 -21.66 -8.32 -46.97
N LEU A 13 -20.91 -7.28 -46.63
CA LEU A 13 -21.09 -5.93 -47.17
C LEU A 13 -20.66 -5.83 -48.64
N THR A 14 -19.60 -6.54 -49.06
CA THR A 14 -19.22 -6.63 -50.48
C THR A 14 -20.22 -7.45 -51.30
N HIS A 15 -20.86 -8.46 -50.71
CA HIS A 15 -21.92 -9.23 -51.37
C HIS A 15 -23.17 -8.37 -51.62
N LEU A 16 -23.57 -7.56 -50.63
CA LEU A 16 -24.74 -6.69 -50.71
C LEU A 16 -24.54 -5.50 -51.67
N THR A 17 -23.30 -5.04 -51.84
CA THR A 17 -22.95 -3.89 -52.68
C THR A 17 -22.58 -4.26 -54.12
N ARG A 18 -22.69 -5.53 -54.53
CA ARG A 18 -22.39 -6.00 -55.90
C ARG A 18 -23.09 -5.23 -57.02
N ARG A 19 -24.28 -4.67 -56.77
CA ARG A 19 -25.04 -3.88 -57.75
C ARG A 19 -24.59 -2.41 -57.88
N ARG A 20 -23.62 -1.96 -57.07
CA ARG A 20 -23.08 -0.60 -57.08
C ARG A 20 -21.56 -0.66 -57.29
N PRO A 21 -21.07 -0.59 -58.54
CA PRO A 21 -19.68 -0.92 -58.89
C PRO A 21 -18.64 -0.02 -58.20
N LEU A 22 -18.92 1.29 -58.06
CA LEU A 22 -18.01 2.22 -57.36
C LEU A 22 -17.87 1.89 -55.87
N ILE A 23 -18.97 1.52 -55.21
CA ILE A 23 -18.98 1.16 -53.79
C ILE A 23 -18.29 -0.20 -53.59
N HIS A 24 -18.55 -1.16 -54.47
CA HIS A 24 -17.89 -2.46 -54.45
C HIS A 24 -16.37 -2.32 -54.63
N TRP A 25 -15.93 -1.50 -55.59
CA TRP A 25 -14.51 -1.21 -55.82
C TRP A 25 -13.86 -0.54 -54.61
N ALA A 26 -14.50 0.48 -54.02
CA ALA A 26 -13.99 1.15 -52.83
C ALA A 26 -13.88 0.20 -51.61
N LEU A 27 -14.86 -0.69 -51.42
CA LEU A 27 -14.83 -1.69 -50.35
C LEU A 27 -13.73 -2.75 -50.55
N ALA A 28 -13.52 -3.18 -51.79
CA ALA A 28 -12.45 -4.13 -52.12
C ALA A 28 -11.06 -3.49 -51.92
N ASP A 29 -10.90 -2.22 -52.29
CA ASP A 29 -9.65 -1.49 -52.07
C ASP A 29 -9.37 -1.26 -50.57
N MET A 30 -10.39 -0.91 -49.78
CA MET A 30 -10.27 -0.85 -48.32
C MET A 30 -9.85 -2.20 -47.70
N GLN A 31 -10.34 -3.33 -48.24
CA GLN A 31 -9.92 -4.67 -47.78
C GLN A 31 -8.43 -4.94 -48.02
N LEU A 32 -7.87 -4.43 -49.12
CA LEU A 32 -6.45 -4.55 -49.42
C LEU A 32 -5.59 -3.66 -48.52
N GLN A 33 -6.10 -2.51 -48.08
CA GLN A 33 -5.36 -1.58 -47.23
C GLN A 33 -5.47 -1.89 -45.72
N LEU A 34 -6.50 -2.62 -45.28
CA LEU A 34 -6.76 -2.99 -43.88
C LEU A 34 -5.57 -3.66 -43.16
N PRO A 35 -4.82 -4.61 -43.74
CA PRO A 35 -3.71 -5.25 -43.04
C PRO A 35 -2.64 -4.25 -42.59
N ARG A 36 -2.29 -3.29 -43.45
CA ARG A 36 -1.29 -2.25 -43.15
C ARG A 36 -1.77 -1.28 -42.09
N LEU A 37 -3.04 -0.85 -42.17
CA LEU A 37 -3.64 0.04 -41.17
C LEU A 37 -3.80 -0.66 -39.81
N SER A 38 -4.09 -1.96 -39.79
CA SER A 38 -4.29 -2.73 -38.56
C SER A 38 -3.04 -2.75 -37.67
N LEU A 39 -1.84 -2.77 -38.26
CA LEU A 39 -0.60 -2.72 -37.51
C LEU A 39 -0.41 -1.37 -36.82
N ALA A 40 -0.62 -0.27 -37.56
CA ALA A 40 -0.54 1.08 -37.02
C ALA A 40 -1.60 1.32 -35.92
N MET A 41 -2.83 0.84 -36.13
CA MET A 41 -3.89 0.93 -35.13
C MET A 41 -3.58 0.13 -33.87
N LYS A 42 -3.04 -1.09 -33.99
CA LYS A 42 -2.61 -1.88 -32.83
C LYS A 42 -1.50 -1.17 -32.07
N ALA A 43 -0.50 -0.63 -32.76
CA ALA A 43 0.58 0.14 -32.14
C ALA A 43 0.03 1.36 -31.39
N LEU A 44 -0.92 2.09 -31.99
CA LEU A 44 -1.60 3.22 -31.35
C LEU A 44 -2.40 2.80 -30.11
N LEU A 45 -3.14 1.68 -30.20
CA LEU A 45 -3.89 1.14 -29.06
C LEU A 45 -2.98 0.70 -27.92
N ILE A 46 -1.84 0.07 -28.23
CA ILE A 46 -0.82 -0.28 -27.23
C ILE A 46 -0.29 0.99 -26.59
N ALA A 47 0.12 1.99 -27.39
CA ALA A 47 0.62 3.26 -26.88
C ALA A 47 -0.39 3.95 -25.96
N LEU A 48 -1.67 3.98 -26.36
CA LEU A 48 -2.76 4.54 -25.56
C LEU A 48 -2.97 3.75 -24.27
N ALA A 49 -3.07 2.42 -24.35
CA ALA A 49 -3.26 1.55 -23.19
C ALA A 49 -2.09 1.66 -22.20
N THR A 50 -0.86 1.74 -22.70
CA THR A 50 0.33 1.96 -21.86
C THR A 50 0.28 3.33 -21.19
N ASN A 51 -0.10 4.39 -21.91
CA ASN A 51 -0.18 5.73 -21.34
C ASN A 51 -1.22 5.78 -20.19
N LEU A 52 -2.43 5.23 -20.42
CA LEU A 52 -3.46 5.14 -19.37
C LEU A 52 -3.02 4.22 -18.22
N GLY A 53 -2.45 3.06 -18.52
CA GLY A 53 -2.03 2.08 -17.51
C GLY A 53 -0.98 2.63 -16.56
N VAL A 54 0.06 3.27 -17.10
CA VAL A 54 1.11 3.91 -16.30
C VAL A 54 0.54 5.06 -15.46
N GLY A 55 -0.32 5.91 -16.06
CA GLY A 55 -0.97 7.01 -15.35
C GLY A 55 -1.78 6.53 -14.13
N SER A 56 -2.59 5.49 -14.32
CA SER A 56 -3.38 4.89 -13.24
C SER A 56 -2.52 4.24 -12.17
N MET A 57 -1.44 3.54 -12.55
CA MET A 57 -0.54 2.91 -11.59
C MET A 57 0.20 3.94 -10.74
N VAL A 58 0.74 4.99 -11.35
CA VAL A 58 1.44 6.07 -10.63
C VAL A 58 0.46 6.84 -9.74
N GLY A 59 -0.74 7.12 -10.23
CA GLY A 59 -1.80 7.73 -9.43
C GLY A 59 -2.18 6.88 -8.21
N GLY A 60 -2.37 5.58 -8.41
CA GLY A 60 -2.67 4.62 -7.34
C GLY A 60 -1.56 4.57 -6.29
N PHE A 61 -0.30 4.41 -6.72
CA PHE A 61 0.85 4.44 -5.82
C PHE A 61 0.93 5.76 -5.04
N ARG A 62 0.75 6.91 -5.71
CA ARG A 62 0.77 8.21 -5.03
C ARG A 62 -0.27 8.28 -3.93
N LEU A 63 -1.49 7.81 -4.17
CA LEU A 63 -2.57 7.84 -3.18
C LEU A 63 -2.23 6.94 -1.98
N THR A 64 -1.86 5.69 -2.22
CA THR A 64 -1.53 4.76 -1.12
C THR A 64 -0.27 5.18 -0.37
N PHE A 65 0.69 5.80 -1.06
CA PHE A 65 1.89 6.33 -0.43
C PHE A 65 1.61 7.55 0.44
N LEU A 66 0.75 8.47 0.01
CA LEU A 66 0.35 9.62 0.82
C LEU A 66 -0.43 9.20 2.05
N ASP A 67 -1.36 8.25 1.90
CA ASP A 67 -2.10 7.66 3.03
C ASP A 67 -1.14 6.99 4.04
N TRP A 68 -0.17 6.22 3.54
CA TRP A 68 0.86 5.62 4.38
C TRP A 68 1.73 6.68 5.10
N LEU A 69 2.09 7.78 4.43
CA LEU A 69 2.86 8.86 5.03
C LEU A 69 2.07 9.57 6.15
N ASP A 70 0.78 9.84 5.92
CA ASP A 70 -0.10 10.49 6.90
C ASP A 70 -0.22 9.65 8.19
N GLN A 71 -0.29 8.33 8.05
CA GLN A 71 -0.31 7.39 9.18
C GLN A 71 1.03 7.29 9.91
N ARG A 72 2.15 7.57 9.23
CA ARG A 72 3.51 7.37 9.77
C ARG A 72 4.14 8.66 10.31
N LEU A 73 3.75 9.81 9.77
CA LEU A 73 4.30 11.13 10.10
C LEU A 73 3.38 11.89 11.05
N VAL A 74 3.35 11.47 12.31
CA VAL A 74 2.50 12.08 13.35
C VAL A 74 3.10 13.38 13.89
N ALA A 75 4.43 13.52 13.92
CA ALA A 75 5.08 14.69 14.50
C ALA A 75 5.34 15.79 13.45
N SER A 76 5.24 17.05 13.86
CA SER A 76 5.62 18.19 13.01
C SER A 76 7.15 18.33 12.87
N LEU A 77 7.91 17.86 13.86
CA LEU A 77 9.37 17.91 13.88
C LEU A 77 9.94 16.59 14.37
N TYR A 78 10.93 16.07 13.63
CA TYR A 78 11.67 14.88 14.00
C TYR A 78 13.10 15.26 14.34
N LEU A 79 13.54 14.89 15.54
CA LEU A 79 14.88 15.16 16.04
C LEU A 79 15.60 13.82 16.20
N ASN A 80 16.77 13.70 15.55
CA ASN A 80 17.69 12.61 15.75
C ASN A 80 18.98 13.17 16.33
N ALA A 81 19.19 12.97 17.62
CA ALA A 81 20.34 13.47 18.35
C ALA A 81 21.23 12.31 18.83
N PRO A 82 22.54 12.53 19.03
CA PRO A 82 23.40 11.57 19.69
C PRO A 82 22.85 11.18 21.08
N THR A 83 23.03 9.92 21.46
CA THR A 83 22.46 9.35 22.69
C THR A 83 22.83 10.16 23.94
N GLU A 84 24.06 10.66 24.02
CA GLU A 84 24.56 11.45 25.14
C GLU A 84 23.84 12.80 25.33
N GLN A 85 23.27 13.38 24.27
CA GLN A 85 22.59 14.68 24.32
C GLN A 85 21.07 14.55 24.44
N TYR A 86 20.54 13.34 24.29
CA TYR A 86 19.10 13.12 24.19
C TYR A 86 18.36 13.58 25.45
N ALA A 87 18.89 13.27 26.64
CA ALA A 87 18.26 13.65 27.91
C ALA A 87 18.22 15.17 28.11
N ASP A 88 19.31 15.87 27.76
CA ASP A 88 19.40 17.32 27.88
C ASP A 88 18.45 18.02 26.90
N ILE A 89 18.35 17.51 25.67
CA ILE A 89 17.42 18.02 24.65
C ILE A 89 15.96 17.78 25.07
N ASP A 90 15.64 16.60 25.58
CA ASP A 90 14.28 16.28 26.04
C ASP A 90 13.85 17.18 27.20
N ALA A 91 14.74 17.40 28.17
CA ALA A 91 14.52 18.32 29.28
C ALA A 91 14.34 19.77 28.78
N TRP A 92 15.20 20.21 27.86
CA TRP A 92 15.10 21.54 27.26
C TRP A 92 13.80 21.75 26.48
N LEU A 93 13.30 20.72 25.78
CA LEU A 93 12.02 20.75 25.05
C LEU A 93 10.82 20.75 25.99
N ALA A 94 10.92 20.08 27.14
CA ALA A 94 9.85 20.05 28.13
C ALA A 94 9.52 21.45 28.71
N ASP A 95 10.51 22.34 28.75
CA ASP A 95 10.35 23.72 29.24
C ASP A 95 9.84 24.70 28.16
N ARG A 96 9.58 24.24 26.93
CA ARG A 96 9.16 25.10 25.82
C ARG A 96 7.63 25.15 25.70
N PRO A 97 6.99 26.32 25.84
CA PRO A 97 5.54 26.43 25.72
C PRO A 97 5.03 26.15 24.30
N GLU A 98 5.90 26.23 23.28
CA GLU A 98 5.56 25.92 21.89
C GLU A 98 5.52 24.41 21.61
N VAL A 99 6.09 23.58 22.48
CA VAL A 99 6.14 22.12 22.33
C VAL A 99 4.90 21.53 22.99
N PHE A 100 3.88 21.27 22.18
CA PHE A 100 2.62 20.70 22.66
C PHE A 100 2.78 19.25 23.15
N GLU A 101 3.58 18.45 22.45
CA GLU A 101 3.69 17.02 22.69
C GLU A 101 5.09 16.52 22.33
N ARG A 102 5.62 15.60 23.13
CA ARG A 102 6.90 14.93 22.92
C ARG A 102 6.67 13.45 22.72
N LEU A 103 6.98 12.95 21.53
CA LEU A 103 6.81 11.55 21.15
C LEU A 103 8.17 10.86 21.15
N LEU A 104 8.64 10.47 22.34
CA LEU A 104 9.92 9.78 22.45
C LEU A 104 9.83 8.40 21.81
N THR A 105 10.86 8.04 21.05
CA THR A 105 10.96 6.73 20.41
C THR A 105 12.33 6.13 20.66
N ARG A 106 12.38 4.81 20.83
CA ARG A 106 13.63 4.09 21.01
C ARG A 106 13.61 2.78 20.24
N ARG A 107 14.77 2.38 19.74
CA ARG A 107 14.95 1.12 19.05
C ARG A 107 16.01 0.29 19.77
N SER A 108 15.75 -0.99 19.94
CA SER A 108 16.69 -1.93 20.56
C SER A 108 16.48 -3.34 20.04
N ASP A 109 17.55 -4.09 19.87
CA ASP A 109 17.47 -5.51 19.53
C ASP A 109 17.10 -6.35 20.76
N ALA A 110 16.32 -7.39 20.55
CA ALA A 110 15.95 -8.38 21.56
C ALA A 110 15.85 -9.78 20.94
N THR A 111 15.63 -10.79 21.79
CA THR A 111 15.41 -12.16 21.33
C THR A 111 14.09 -12.68 21.88
N LEU A 112 13.20 -13.09 20.99
CA LEU A 112 11.94 -13.74 21.34
C LEU A 112 12.23 -15.18 21.77
N GLN A 113 12.14 -15.44 23.07
CA GLN A 113 12.47 -16.75 23.64
C GLN A 113 11.33 -17.75 23.46
N THR A 114 10.13 -17.34 23.86
CA THR A 114 8.95 -18.19 23.91
C THR A 114 7.73 -17.41 23.48
N ALA A 115 6.87 -18.02 22.68
CA ALA A 115 5.54 -17.52 22.37
C ALA A 115 4.49 -18.53 22.83
N THR A 116 3.46 -18.05 23.53
CA THR A 116 2.31 -18.86 23.93
C THR A 116 1.13 -18.50 23.06
N THR A 117 0.60 -19.50 22.38
CA THR A 117 -0.58 -19.40 21.51
C THR A 117 -1.67 -20.33 22.03
N GLN A 118 -2.87 -20.28 21.43
CA GLN A 118 -3.95 -21.22 21.77
C GLN A 118 -3.56 -22.69 21.54
N GLU A 119 -2.61 -22.96 20.64
CA GLU A 119 -2.14 -24.31 20.29
C GLU A 119 -1.04 -24.82 21.23
N GLY A 120 -0.48 -23.95 22.08
CA GLY A 120 0.58 -24.28 23.02
C GLY A 120 1.69 -23.24 23.08
N SER A 121 2.69 -23.52 23.93
CA SER A 121 3.89 -22.70 24.08
C SER A 121 5.02 -23.25 23.22
N ARG A 122 5.67 -22.37 22.46
CA ARG A 122 6.76 -22.71 21.54
C ARG A 122 7.98 -21.83 21.78
N SER A 123 9.16 -22.44 21.81
CA SER A 123 10.42 -21.72 21.91
C SER A 123 10.93 -21.35 20.52
N LEU A 124 11.34 -20.09 20.34
CA LEU A 124 11.64 -19.50 19.03
C LEU A 124 13.10 -19.08 18.90
N GLY A 125 13.68 -18.50 19.95
CA GLY A 125 15.06 -17.99 19.93
C GLY A 125 15.31 -16.97 18.81
N THR A 126 14.28 -16.31 18.30
CA THR A 126 14.37 -15.48 17.09
C THR A 126 14.78 -14.06 17.46
N PRO A 127 15.79 -13.46 16.79
CA PRO A 127 16.10 -12.05 16.99
C PRO A 127 14.93 -11.20 16.49
N ILE A 128 14.52 -10.26 17.32
CA ILE A 128 13.46 -9.30 17.02
C ILE A 128 13.95 -7.89 17.35
N GLU A 129 13.29 -6.90 16.78
CA GLU A 129 13.55 -5.51 17.09
C GLU A 129 12.40 -4.96 17.94
N LEU A 130 12.75 -4.36 19.07
CA LEU A 130 11.82 -3.65 19.93
C LEU A 130 11.81 -2.18 19.54
N TYR A 131 10.61 -1.68 19.31
CA TYR A 131 10.36 -0.27 19.04
C TYR A 131 9.53 0.31 20.20
N GLY A 132 10.20 1.07 21.06
CA GLY A 132 9.59 1.80 22.15
C GLY A 132 8.96 3.09 21.65
N ILE A 133 7.73 3.34 22.07
CA ILE A 133 6.96 4.55 21.79
C ILE A 133 6.39 5.10 23.08
N THR A 134 6.33 6.43 23.20
CA THR A 134 5.55 7.09 24.25
C THR A 134 4.13 7.35 23.72
N PRO A 135 3.07 6.81 24.36
CA PRO A 135 1.70 7.12 24.00
C PRO A 135 1.45 8.62 24.13
N GLY A 136 0.69 9.17 23.18
CA GLY A 136 0.42 10.59 23.10
C GLY A 136 -0.93 10.90 22.47
N GLU A 137 -1.45 12.10 22.71
CA GLU A 137 -2.76 12.55 22.23
C GLU A 137 -2.83 12.60 20.69
N SER A 138 -1.74 12.97 20.00
CA SER A 138 -1.74 12.98 18.52
C SER A 138 -1.49 11.58 17.94
N LEU A 139 -0.70 10.75 18.64
CA LEU A 139 -0.25 9.44 18.17
C LEU A 139 -1.32 8.36 18.29
N THR A 140 -1.91 8.23 19.47
CA THR A 140 -2.79 7.10 19.81
C THR A 140 -4.04 6.98 18.93
N PRO A 141 -4.70 8.07 18.46
CA PRO A 141 -5.90 7.96 17.62
C PRO A 141 -5.60 7.49 16.20
N HIS A 142 -4.41 7.81 15.68
CA HIS A 142 -4.02 7.55 14.29
C HIS A 142 -3.21 6.26 14.14
N TRP A 143 -2.76 5.65 15.24
CA TRP A 143 -2.02 4.41 15.18
C TRP A 143 -2.88 3.25 14.67
N PRO A 144 -2.47 2.58 13.58
CA PRO A 144 -3.24 1.48 13.01
C PRO A 144 -3.14 0.26 13.91
N LEU A 145 -4.30 -0.26 14.34
CA LEU A 145 -4.42 -1.52 15.07
C LEU A 145 -5.33 -2.44 14.24
N LEU A 146 -4.73 -3.46 13.62
CA LEU A 146 -5.45 -4.40 12.74
C LEU A 146 -6.38 -5.34 13.52
N ALA A 147 -5.90 -5.81 14.67
CA ALA A 147 -6.65 -6.69 15.55
C ALA A 147 -6.54 -6.18 16.98
N THR A 148 -7.68 -6.00 17.63
CA THR A 148 -7.80 -5.58 19.02
C THR A 148 -8.87 -6.42 19.70
N GLN A 149 -8.69 -6.77 20.97
CA GLN A 149 -9.65 -7.64 21.68
C GLN A 149 -10.97 -6.94 22.00
N GLN A 150 -10.92 -5.66 22.35
CA GLN A 150 -12.09 -4.84 22.64
C GLN A 150 -12.08 -3.61 21.76
N ASP A 151 -11.53 -2.51 22.26
CA ASP A 151 -11.40 -1.26 21.56
C ASP A 151 -9.97 -0.72 21.66
N ARG A 152 -9.69 0.30 20.86
CA ARG A 152 -8.38 0.96 20.81
C ARG A 152 -7.96 1.52 22.17
N SER A 153 -8.89 2.08 22.94
CA SER A 153 -8.59 2.64 24.27
C SER A 153 -8.10 1.56 25.24
N SER A 154 -8.75 0.40 25.29
CA SER A 154 -8.33 -0.75 26.08
C SER A 154 -6.96 -1.26 25.66
N ALA A 155 -6.65 -1.26 24.36
CA ALA A 155 -5.33 -1.67 23.86
C ALA A 155 -4.22 -0.73 24.35
N TRP A 156 -4.45 0.59 24.33
CA TRP A 156 -3.50 1.58 24.83
C TRP A 156 -3.39 1.59 26.36
N ALA A 157 -4.48 1.31 27.07
CA ALA A 157 -4.45 1.11 28.51
C ALA A 157 -3.57 -0.11 28.87
N ALA A 158 -3.80 -1.25 28.21
CA ALA A 158 -2.98 -2.44 28.40
C ALA A 158 -1.50 -2.19 28.04
N PHE A 159 -1.22 -1.43 26.99
CA PHE A 159 0.14 -1.03 26.63
C PHE A 159 0.82 -0.21 27.75
N SER A 160 0.07 0.69 28.38
CA SER A 160 0.54 1.49 29.53
C SER A 160 0.82 0.61 30.76
N ASP A 161 0.10 -0.51 30.88
CA ASP A 161 0.31 -1.53 31.93
C ASP A 161 1.42 -2.55 31.59
N GLY A 162 2.10 -2.39 30.45
CA GLY A 162 3.24 -3.21 30.03
C GLY A 162 2.94 -4.24 28.94
N ALA A 163 1.74 -4.23 28.35
CA ALA A 163 1.48 -5.00 27.14
C ALA A 163 2.30 -4.46 25.95
N ILE A 164 2.46 -5.29 24.92
CA ILE A 164 3.29 -4.98 23.76
C ILE A 164 2.45 -5.14 22.49
N PHE A 165 2.60 -4.21 21.56
CA PHE A 165 2.05 -4.38 20.21
C PHE A 165 2.99 -5.17 19.32
N ILE A 166 2.41 -6.06 18.53
CA ILE A 166 3.14 -6.94 17.63
C ILE A 166 2.81 -6.52 16.20
N ASN A 167 3.82 -6.42 15.34
CA ASN A 167 3.58 -6.13 13.93
C ASN A 167 2.92 -7.32 13.22
N GLU A 168 2.20 -7.04 12.13
CA GLU A 168 1.47 -8.04 11.36
C GLU A 168 2.37 -9.18 10.85
N GLN A 169 3.60 -8.85 10.45
CA GLN A 169 4.54 -9.82 9.91
C GLN A 169 4.96 -10.84 10.96
N LEU A 170 5.32 -10.40 12.18
CA LEU A 170 5.63 -11.32 13.27
C LEU A 170 4.38 -12.09 13.65
N ALA A 171 3.23 -11.42 13.85
CA ALA A 171 1.99 -12.10 14.20
C ALA A 171 1.61 -13.21 13.21
N THR A 172 1.81 -12.99 11.91
CA THR A 172 1.49 -13.97 10.87
C THR A 172 2.51 -15.11 10.80
N ALA A 173 3.80 -14.80 10.82
CA ALA A 173 4.87 -15.80 10.79
C ALA A 173 4.84 -16.72 12.01
N GLU A 174 4.46 -16.14 13.15
CA GLU A 174 4.52 -16.75 14.46
C GLU A 174 3.13 -17.16 14.99
N HIS A 175 2.08 -17.08 14.16
CA HIS A 175 0.69 -17.41 14.50
C HIS A 175 0.22 -16.81 15.84
N LEU A 176 0.61 -15.56 16.11
CA LEU A 176 0.28 -14.84 17.33
C LEU A 176 -1.06 -14.14 17.16
N SER A 177 -1.92 -14.28 18.17
CA SER A 177 -3.18 -13.55 18.29
C SER A 177 -3.17 -12.71 19.56
N PRO A 178 -3.99 -11.65 19.65
CA PRO A 178 -4.12 -10.88 20.89
C PRO A 178 -4.57 -11.79 22.05
N VAL A 179 -3.77 -11.89 23.12
CA VAL A 179 -4.03 -12.76 24.28
C VAL A 179 -4.64 -11.95 25.43
N ILE A 180 -5.67 -12.49 26.08
CA ILE A 180 -6.25 -11.94 27.32
C ILE A 180 -5.20 -12.02 28.42
N ALA A 181 -4.82 -10.88 29.01
CA ALA A 181 -4.11 -10.83 30.28
C ALA A 181 -5.11 -10.86 31.43
#